data_AF-A0A813FCJ1-F1
#
_entry.id   AF-A0A813FCJ1-F1
#
_cell.length_a   1.000
_cell.length_b   1.000
_cell.length_c   1.000
_cell.angle_alpha   90.00
_cell.angle_beta   90.00
_cell.angle_gamma   90.00
#
_symmetry.space_group_name_H-M   'P 1'
#
loop_
_entity.id
_entity.type
_entity.pdbx_description
1 polymer ?
#
loop_
_entity_poly.entity_id
_entity_poly.type
_entity_poly.pdbx_seq_one_letter_code
_entity_poly.pdbx_strand_id
1 'polypeptide(L)'
;MCSERLFSPSELSRYDGVHSTDIYISFRGRVYDVSSRSDMYGGSPPGPYHVLAGRECARALSTMSLALEDVGREDTEDLQNLIAKLEKAMNPVEVRAAVDRAAEEWQKKFDESYAVIGALQKPLPGQKVSAAKLQQGFLNLVHSLRGGRGGAGTEQGGPAAAFSHASLHPAPGRTPPALGTKVESAGPFELVSRKPRIYLQRRFLSSAECRTLISMILHRQEGMRFDKKVRAPLEVSDEHWTEEQRSLILRIETRLAALTGGPIHDDEVALVGTLTPPDKSLVATGSSCTVAEHLGLHVDTNAAPWRFCTAIIYLSSLGDGLEGGETVFPAALPLGGEALPSEASERAVEAAGRLLELGIVHTDKALSPSAREAARELLDAARPEGPGLRVKPEEGSVCIFWTRQDDGEIDRFSWHGGAPVAQDAAGGGGQNSQPSDWKWTLQKFKEVPVSVRHNPGLLADFVRTTRFNASQG
;
A
#
# COMPACT_ATOMS: atom_id res chain seq x y z
N MET A 1 -46.04 -17.73 3.34
CA MET A 1 -44.76 -17.46 4.02
C MET A 1 -43.87 -16.76 3.02
N CYS A 2 -43.65 -15.46 3.15
CA CYS A 2 -42.68 -14.77 2.29
C CYS A 2 -41.31 -15.35 2.60
N SER A 3 -40.67 -15.97 1.61
CA SER A 3 -39.28 -16.37 1.73
C SER A 3 -38.45 -15.13 2.04
N GLU A 4 -37.71 -15.14 3.15
CA GLU A 4 -36.75 -14.11 3.48
C GLU A 4 -35.71 -14.02 2.35
N ARG A 5 -35.44 -12.82 1.84
CA ARG A 5 -34.47 -12.63 0.76
C ARG A 5 -33.08 -12.92 1.33
N LEU A 6 -32.38 -13.86 0.72
CA LEU A 6 -30.99 -14.16 1.05
C LEU A 6 -30.07 -13.37 0.14
N PHE A 7 -29.21 -12.54 0.73
CA PHE A 7 -28.17 -11.80 0.03
C PHE A 7 -26.87 -12.58 0.10
N SER A 8 -26.22 -12.83 -1.03
CA SER A 8 -24.81 -13.20 -0.99
C SER A 8 -23.95 -11.99 -0.62
N PRO A 9 -22.75 -12.15 -0.05
CA PRO A 9 -21.91 -10.98 0.24
C PRO A 9 -21.56 -10.14 -0.99
N SER A 10 -21.37 -10.77 -2.15
CA SER A 10 -21.12 -10.07 -3.42
C SER A 10 -22.37 -9.38 -3.99
N GLU A 11 -23.56 -9.82 -3.58
CA GLU A 11 -24.81 -9.15 -3.90
C GLU A 11 -25.03 -7.95 -2.98
N LEU A 12 -24.83 -8.13 -1.67
CA LEU A 12 -24.99 -7.07 -0.68
C LEU A 12 -24.06 -5.89 -0.99
N SER A 13 -22.85 -6.17 -1.48
CA SER A 13 -21.85 -5.15 -1.79
C SER A 13 -22.24 -4.19 -2.93
N ARG A 14 -23.38 -4.43 -3.61
CA ARG A 14 -24.00 -3.56 -4.64
C ARG A 14 -24.83 -2.42 -4.07
N TYR A 15 -25.08 -2.45 -2.77
CA TYR A 15 -25.97 -1.53 -2.10
C TYR A 15 -25.15 -0.64 -1.15
N ASP A 16 -24.20 0.11 -1.70
CA ASP A 16 -23.22 0.90 -0.94
C ASP A 16 -23.39 2.43 -1.10
N GLY A 17 -24.45 2.89 -1.75
CA GLY A 17 -24.66 4.31 -2.02
C GLY A 17 -23.77 4.89 -3.12
N VAL A 18 -22.95 4.06 -3.78
CA VAL A 18 -22.16 4.42 -4.97
C VAL A 18 -22.69 3.70 -6.20
N HIS A 19 -22.98 2.42 -6.04
CA HIS A 19 -23.49 1.50 -7.06
C HIS A 19 -25.01 1.56 -7.19
N SER A 20 -25.67 1.85 -6.07
CA SER A 20 -27.12 1.99 -5.98
C SER A 20 -27.43 3.21 -5.14
N THR A 21 -28.58 3.84 -5.38
CA THR A 21 -29.15 4.81 -4.44
C THR A 21 -29.59 4.13 -3.14
N ASP A 22 -29.85 2.83 -3.22
CA ASP A 22 -30.18 2.00 -2.08
C ASP A 22 -28.89 1.61 -1.34
N ILE A 23 -28.91 1.78 -0.02
CA ILE A 23 -27.78 1.54 0.86
C ILE A 23 -28.19 0.47 1.86
N TYR A 24 -27.58 -0.71 1.79
CA TYR A 24 -27.88 -1.81 2.68
C TYR A 24 -26.68 -2.17 3.53
N ILE A 25 -26.94 -2.55 4.78
CA ILE A 25 -25.91 -3.01 5.70
C ILE A 25 -26.37 -4.31 6.33
N SER A 26 -25.46 -5.27 6.46
CA SER A 26 -25.72 -6.45 7.28
C SER A 26 -25.21 -6.22 8.69
N PHE A 27 -26.01 -6.58 9.68
CA PHE A 27 -25.61 -6.62 11.08
C PHE A 27 -26.06 -7.96 11.67
N ARG A 28 -25.09 -8.79 12.09
CA ARG A 28 -25.33 -10.14 12.62
C ARG A 28 -26.15 -11.02 11.67
N GLY A 29 -25.87 -10.86 10.38
CA GLY A 29 -26.54 -11.59 9.31
C GLY A 29 -27.93 -11.08 8.93
N ARG A 30 -28.47 -10.02 9.54
CA ARG A 30 -29.72 -9.37 9.11
C ARG A 30 -29.39 -8.16 8.25
N VAL A 31 -30.05 -8.03 7.10
CA VAL A 31 -29.81 -6.95 6.13
C VAL A 31 -30.84 -5.85 6.33
N TYR A 32 -30.35 -4.65 6.59
CA TYR A 32 -31.11 -3.44 6.83
C TYR A 32 -31.03 -2.48 5.67
N ASP A 33 -32.15 -1.85 5.34
CA ASP A 33 -32.20 -0.70 4.44
C ASP A 33 -31.89 0.59 5.20
N VAL A 34 -30.70 1.14 4.97
CA VAL A 34 -30.22 2.40 5.56
C VAL A 34 -30.20 3.55 4.56
N SER A 35 -30.90 3.40 3.42
CA SER A 35 -30.91 4.40 2.32
C SER A 35 -31.39 5.78 2.76
N SER A 36 -32.26 5.83 3.77
CA SER A 36 -32.76 7.08 4.37
C SER A 36 -31.66 7.90 5.08
N ARG A 37 -30.49 7.31 5.33
CA ARG A 37 -29.33 7.91 5.99
C ARG A 37 -28.10 7.90 5.09
N SER A 38 -28.28 8.33 3.84
CA SER A 38 -27.18 8.50 2.88
C SER A 38 -26.13 9.52 3.34
N ASP A 39 -26.49 10.46 4.21
CA ASP A 39 -25.55 11.35 4.91
C ASP A 39 -24.53 10.61 5.78
N MET A 40 -24.92 9.45 6.34
CA MET A 40 -24.09 8.64 7.23
C MET A 40 -23.38 7.52 6.49
N TYR A 41 -24.12 6.77 5.67
CA TYR A 41 -23.68 5.52 5.07
C TYR A 41 -23.46 5.60 3.55
N GLY A 42 -23.84 6.70 2.90
CA GLY A 42 -23.66 6.84 1.46
C GLY A 42 -22.19 6.96 1.11
N GLY A 43 -21.77 6.31 0.02
CA GLY A 43 -20.41 6.45 -0.51
C GLY A 43 -20.21 7.65 -1.46
N SER A 44 -21.28 8.38 -1.81
CA SER A 44 -21.17 9.55 -2.70
C SER A 44 -22.31 10.58 -2.45
N PRO A 45 -22.05 11.69 -1.72
CA PRO A 45 -20.79 12.00 -1.03
C PRO A 45 -20.54 11.02 0.14
N PRO A 46 -19.27 10.72 0.47
CA PRO A 46 -18.95 9.73 1.50
C PRO A 46 -19.30 10.24 2.90
N GLY A 47 -20.26 9.58 3.53
CA GLY A 47 -20.59 9.77 4.95
C GLY A 47 -19.55 9.14 5.90
N PRO A 48 -19.57 9.48 7.20
CA PRO A 48 -18.60 8.96 8.18
C PRO A 48 -18.61 7.42 8.32
N TYR A 49 -19.71 6.76 7.97
CA TYR A 49 -19.87 5.30 8.04
C TYR A 49 -19.95 4.63 6.66
N HIS A 50 -19.57 5.33 5.58
CA HIS A 50 -19.67 4.79 4.21
C HIS A 50 -18.92 3.46 4.01
N VAL A 51 -17.86 3.20 4.77
CA VAL A 51 -17.10 1.94 4.70
C VAL A 51 -17.93 0.71 5.07
N LEU A 52 -19.03 0.90 5.81
CA LEU A 52 -19.94 -0.15 6.27
C LEU A 52 -20.98 -0.52 5.19
N ALA A 53 -21.18 0.36 4.21
CA ALA A 53 -22.20 0.21 3.19
C ALA A 53 -21.94 -1.02 2.31
N GLY A 54 -22.98 -1.82 2.10
CA GLY A 54 -22.93 -3.08 1.36
C GLY A 54 -22.20 -4.22 2.08
N ARG A 55 -21.98 -4.15 3.40
CA ARG A 55 -21.15 -5.13 4.14
C ARG A 55 -21.74 -5.56 5.48
N GLU A 56 -21.22 -6.65 6.02
CA GLU A 56 -21.44 -7.07 7.41
C GLU A 56 -20.66 -6.19 8.38
N CYS A 57 -21.30 -5.64 9.39
CA CYS A 57 -20.75 -4.57 10.22
C CYS A 57 -20.82 -4.85 11.72
N ALA A 58 -21.27 -6.04 12.14
CA ALA A 58 -21.39 -6.40 13.55
C ALA A 58 -20.08 -6.20 14.31
N ARG A 59 -18.96 -6.71 13.80
CA ARG A 59 -17.66 -6.53 14.45
C ARG A 59 -17.25 -5.06 14.50
N ALA A 60 -17.26 -4.37 13.36
CA ALA A 60 -16.88 -2.96 13.25
C ALA A 60 -17.63 -2.08 14.27
N LEU A 61 -18.95 -2.21 14.35
CA LEU A 61 -19.78 -1.39 15.24
C LEU A 61 -19.70 -1.81 16.71
N SER A 62 -19.66 -3.12 16.99
CA SER A 62 -19.56 -3.62 18.38
C SER A 62 -18.20 -3.35 19.02
N THR A 63 -17.19 -3.05 18.20
CA THR A 63 -15.82 -2.71 18.62
C THR A 63 -15.48 -1.24 18.42
N MET A 64 -16.41 -0.42 17.91
CA MET A 64 -16.20 0.99 17.58
C MET A 64 -15.02 1.23 16.62
N SER A 65 -14.82 0.32 15.67
CA SER A 65 -13.73 0.35 14.68
C SER A 65 -14.29 0.50 13.27
N LEU A 66 -13.78 1.50 12.53
CA LEU A 66 -14.01 1.63 11.08
C LEU A 66 -12.79 1.17 10.27
N ALA A 67 -11.86 0.46 10.91
CA ALA A 67 -10.72 -0.13 10.22
C ALA A 67 -11.21 -1.23 9.27
N LEU A 68 -10.66 -1.26 8.05
CA LEU A 68 -11.12 -2.18 7.01
C LEU A 68 -10.98 -3.66 7.40
N GLU A 69 -10.06 -3.99 8.30
CA GLU A 69 -9.90 -5.36 8.84
C GLU A 69 -11.06 -5.84 9.72
N ASP A 70 -11.86 -4.91 10.26
CA ASP A 70 -12.99 -5.17 11.16
C ASP A 70 -14.35 -5.11 10.42
N VAL A 71 -14.36 -4.56 9.19
CA VAL A 71 -15.54 -4.47 8.33
C VAL A 71 -15.68 -5.74 7.49
N GLY A 72 -16.93 -6.22 7.31
CA GLY A 72 -17.26 -7.45 6.60
C GLY A 72 -17.21 -8.70 7.49
N ARG A 73 -17.21 -8.53 8.81
CA ARG A 73 -17.01 -9.60 9.79
C ARG A 73 -18.08 -9.59 10.89
N GLU A 74 -18.52 -10.80 11.24
CA GLU A 74 -19.40 -11.05 12.39
C GLU A 74 -18.62 -11.61 13.60
N ASP A 75 -17.43 -12.16 13.38
CA ASP A 75 -16.68 -12.88 14.40
C ASP A 75 -15.99 -11.95 15.41
N THR A 76 -16.11 -12.33 16.68
CA THR A 76 -15.49 -11.67 17.84
C THR A 76 -14.61 -12.64 18.62
N GLU A 77 -14.03 -13.66 17.98
CA GLU A 77 -13.22 -14.67 18.69
C GLU A 77 -11.76 -14.21 18.94
N ASP A 78 -11.21 -13.35 18.07
CA ASP A 78 -9.84 -12.83 18.13
C ASP A 78 -9.69 -11.60 19.04
N LEU A 79 -10.47 -11.55 20.12
CA LEU A 79 -10.53 -10.45 21.08
C LEU A 79 -9.22 -10.13 21.77
N GLN A 80 -8.19 -10.99 21.75
CA GLN A 80 -6.88 -10.64 22.31
C GLN A 80 -6.27 -9.40 21.64
N ASN A 81 -6.48 -9.25 20.32
CA ASN A 81 -6.06 -8.05 19.59
C ASN A 81 -6.92 -6.84 19.96
N LEU A 82 -8.21 -7.05 20.25
CA LEU A 82 -9.11 -5.98 20.69
C LEU A 82 -8.83 -5.55 22.14
N ILE A 83 -8.52 -6.50 23.02
CA ILE A 83 -8.08 -6.28 24.41
C ILE A 83 -6.81 -5.44 24.40
N ALA A 84 -5.83 -5.77 23.54
CA ALA A 84 -4.62 -4.97 23.36
C ALA A 84 -4.89 -3.56 22.80
N LYS A 85 -5.90 -3.39 21.93
CA LYS A 85 -6.32 -2.07 21.41
C LYS A 85 -7.07 -1.22 22.45
N LEU A 86 -7.71 -1.83 23.47
CA LEU A 86 -8.58 -1.15 24.45
C LEU A 86 -7.96 -1.01 25.86
N GLU A 87 -6.65 -1.23 26.03
CA GLU A 87 -6.02 -1.23 27.36
C GLU A 87 -6.08 0.14 28.07
N LYS A 88 -6.90 0.19 29.15
CA LYS A 88 -6.51 0.77 30.46
C LYS A 88 -7.45 0.49 31.66
N ALA A 89 -8.55 -0.27 31.55
CA ALA A 89 -9.49 -0.38 32.68
C ALA A 89 -10.24 -1.73 32.91
N MET A 90 -10.16 -2.73 32.02
CA MET A 90 -11.04 -3.91 32.09
C MET A 90 -10.31 -5.22 31.77
N ASN A 91 -10.77 -6.33 32.38
CA ASN A 91 -10.25 -7.67 32.13
C ASN A 91 -10.90 -8.32 30.86
N PRO A 92 -10.34 -9.42 30.31
CA PRO A 92 -10.84 -10.05 29.09
C PRO A 92 -12.31 -10.49 29.11
N VAL A 93 -12.87 -10.81 30.28
CA VAL A 93 -14.27 -11.19 30.44
C VAL A 93 -15.16 -9.95 30.37
N GLU A 94 -14.73 -8.86 30.99
CA GLU A 94 -15.41 -7.58 30.97
C GLU A 94 -15.41 -6.94 29.57
N VAL A 95 -14.32 -7.07 28.82
CA VAL A 95 -14.24 -6.63 27.42
C VAL A 95 -15.20 -7.42 26.54
N ARG A 96 -15.26 -8.75 26.70
CA ARG A 96 -16.27 -9.60 26.02
C ARG A 96 -17.68 -9.12 26.30
N ALA A 97 -18.01 -8.98 27.58
CA ALA A 97 -19.32 -8.51 27.98
C ALA A 97 -19.64 -7.10 27.46
N ALA A 98 -18.65 -6.21 27.31
CA ALA A 98 -18.84 -4.89 26.73
C ALA A 98 -19.11 -4.94 25.22
N VAL A 99 -18.38 -5.76 24.48
CA VAL A 99 -18.60 -5.98 23.04
C VAL A 99 -19.96 -6.61 22.80
N ASP A 100 -20.34 -7.61 23.60
CA ASP A 100 -21.65 -8.26 23.49
C ASP A 100 -22.78 -7.27 23.76
N ARG A 101 -22.67 -6.43 24.81
CA ARG A 101 -23.64 -5.35 25.09
C ARG A 101 -23.72 -4.34 23.94
N ALA A 102 -22.57 -3.91 23.42
CA ALA A 102 -22.55 -2.98 22.27
C ALA A 102 -23.23 -3.61 21.04
N ALA A 103 -23.01 -4.90 20.80
CA ALA A 103 -23.66 -5.64 19.72
C ALA A 103 -25.19 -5.69 19.89
N GLU A 104 -25.68 -5.92 21.10
CA GLU A 104 -27.10 -5.90 21.44
C GLU A 104 -27.73 -4.52 21.29
N GLU A 105 -27.04 -3.47 21.76
CA GLU A 105 -27.50 -2.08 21.63
C GLU A 105 -27.58 -1.64 20.17
N TRP A 106 -26.56 -1.96 19.36
CA TRP A 106 -26.58 -1.69 17.93
C TRP A 106 -27.68 -2.48 17.22
N GLN A 107 -27.84 -3.78 17.53
CA GLN A 107 -28.92 -4.60 16.98
C GLN A 107 -30.28 -3.96 17.21
N LYS A 108 -30.56 -3.54 18.46
CA LYS A 108 -31.81 -2.87 18.82
C LYS A 108 -31.99 -1.57 18.04
N LYS A 109 -30.95 -0.73 17.97
CA LYS A 109 -31.00 0.54 17.23
C LYS A 109 -31.29 0.33 15.75
N PHE A 110 -30.71 -0.70 15.13
CA PHE A 110 -30.97 -1.04 13.74
C PHE A 110 -32.41 -1.53 13.53
N ASP A 111 -32.89 -2.43 14.39
CA ASP A 111 -34.27 -2.94 14.35
C ASP A 111 -35.32 -1.84 14.54
N GLU A 112 -35.02 -0.81 15.33
CA GLU A 112 -35.90 0.36 15.56
C GLU A 112 -35.82 1.41 14.44
N SER A 113 -34.66 1.56 13.80
CA SER A 113 -34.38 2.68 12.88
C SER A 113 -34.54 2.34 11.41
N TYR A 114 -34.40 1.06 11.03
CA TYR A 114 -34.28 0.64 9.64
C TYR A 114 -35.13 -0.59 9.32
N ALA A 115 -35.64 -0.65 8.09
CA ALA A 115 -36.41 -1.80 7.64
C ALA A 115 -35.49 -3.00 7.38
N VAL A 116 -35.92 -4.19 7.82
CA VAL A 116 -35.24 -5.45 7.51
C VAL A 116 -35.73 -5.95 6.16
N ILE A 117 -34.80 -6.13 5.23
CA ILE A 117 -35.10 -6.48 3.83
C ILE A 117 -34.60 -7.89 3.46
N GLY A 118 -33.89 -8.56 4.36
CA GLY A 118 -33.47 -9.94 4.20
C GLY A 118 -32.38 -10.34 5.17
N ALA A 119 -31.67 -11.40 4.83
CA ALA A 119 -30.55 -11.94 5.60
C ALA A 119 -29.32 -12.19 4.73
N LEU A 120 -28.14 -12.06 5.32
CA LEU A 120 -26.86 -12.34 4.67
C LEU A 120 -26.59 -13.85 4.71
N GLN A 121 -26.25 -14.41 3.55
CA GLN A 121 -25.94 -15.82 3.40
C GLN A 121 -24.68 -16.17 4.22
N LYS A 122 -24.84 -17.07 5.19
CA LYS A 122 -23.71 -17.61 5.95
C LYS A 122 -22.86 -18.53 5.07
N PRO A 123 -21.51 -18.43 5.14
CA PRO A 123 -20.64 -19.35 4.41
C PRO A 123 -20.85 -20.79 4.89
N LEU A 124 -20.81 -21.75 3.96
CA LEU A 124 -21.00 -23.18 4.25
C LEU A 124 -19.94 -23.68 5.25
N PRO A 125 -20.28 -24.58 6.19
CA PRO A 125 -19.33 -25.11 7.16
C PRO A 125 -18.17 -25.80 6.44
N GLY A 126 -16.93 -25.33 6.69
CA GLY A 126 -15.72 -25.84 6.04
C GLY A 126 -15.17 -24.94 4.92
N GLN A 127 -15.93 -23.94 4.47
CA GLN A 127 -15.46 -22.89 3.58
C GLN A 127 -15.08 -21.66 4.41
N LYS A 128 -13.84 -21.60 4.92
CA LYS A 128 -13.30 -20.34 5.43
C LYS A 128 -13.18 -19.38 4.24
N VAL A 129 -14.19 -18.54 4.03
CA VAL A 129 -14.07 -17.38 3.14
C VAL A 129 -13.09 -16.45 3.82
N SER A 130 -11.83 -16.45 3.38
CA SER A 130 -10.86 -15.49 3.86
C SER A 130 -11.37 -14.08 3.52
N ALA A 131 -11.17 -13.13 4.41
CA ALA A 131 -11.54 -11.71 4.22
C ALA A 131 -11.07 -11.15 2.84
N ALA A 132 -10.04 -11.75 2.24
CA ALA A 132 -9.56 -11.46 0.90
C ALA A 132 -10.59 -11.71 -0.23
N LYS A 133 -11.47 -12.72 -0.11
CA LYS A 133 -12.48 -13.00 -1.14
C LYS A 133 -13.63 -11.98 -1.17
N LEU A 134 -13.95 -11.38 -0.02
CA LEU A 134 -14.95 -10.31 0.08
C LEU A 134 -14.43 -8.99 -0.50
N GLN A 135 -13.14 -8.68 -0.31
CA GLN A 135 -12.50 -7.52 -0.92
C GLN A 135 -12.44 -7.62 -2.46
N GLN A 136 -12.14 -8.80 -3.00
CA GLN A 136 -12.02 -9.01 -4.45
C GLN A 136 -13.38 -8.92 -5.17
N GLY A 137 -14.47 -9.43 -4.56
CA GLY A 137 -15.81 -9.36 -5.14
C GLY A 137 -16.39 -7.94 -5.20
N PHE A 138 -16.00 -7.07 -4.26
CA PHE A 138 -16.40 -5.67 -4.21
C PHE A 138 -15.65 -4.80 -5.24
N LEU A 139 -14.35 -5.02 -5.43
CA LEU A 139 -13.55 -4.28 -6.43
C LEU A 139 -14.08 -4.47 -7.86
N ASN A 140 -14.54 -5.68 -8.18
CA ASN A 140 -15.10 -6.00 -9.50
C ASN A 140 -16.43 -5.29 -9.79
N LEU A 141 -17.11 -4.82 -8.74
CA LEU A 141 -18.40 -4.16 -8.83
C LEU A 141 -18.26 -2.62 -8.89
N VAL A 142 -17.24 -2.07 -8.20
CA VAL A 142 -16.72 -0.69 -8.29
C VAL A 142 -16.43 -0.26 -9.71
N HIS A 143 -15.97 -1.19 -10.55
CA HIS A 143 -15.72 -0.92 -11.95
C HIS A 143 -16.97 -0.80 -12.83
N SER A 144 -18.15 -1.23 -12.37
CA SER A 144 -19.33 -1.36 -13.24
C SER A 144 -20.27 -0.15 -13.25
N LEU A 145 -20.19 0.78 -12.29
CA LEU A 145 -21.28 1.75 -12.04
C LEU A 145 -20.91 3.24 -12.08
N ARG A 146 -19.74 3.64 -12.61
CA ARG A 146 -19.35 5.06 -12.68
C ARG A 146 -19.19 5.69 -14.07
N GLY A 147 -19.66 5.04 -15.13
CA GLY A 147 -19.96 5.73 -16.38
C GLY A 147 -21.35 6.39 -16.32
N GLY A 148 -21.44 7.68 -15.96
CA GLY A 148 -22.71 8.42 -16.07
C GLY A 148 -22.82 9.77 -15.34
N ARG A 149 -22.65 10.86 -16.10
CA ARG A 149 -22.95 12.30 -15.83
C ARG A 149 -24.36 12.52 -15.20
N GLY A 150 -24.73 13.62 -14.52
CA GLY A 150 -24.14 14.93 -14.22
C GLY A 150 -25.26 16.00 -14.00
N GLY A 151 -24.98 17.03 -13.17
CA GLY A 151 -25.64 18.36 -13.11
C GLY A 151 -26.94 18.49 -12.27
N ALA A 152 -27.30 19.61 -11.62
CA ALA A 152 -26.72 20.95 -11.39
C ALA A 152 -27.64 21.73 -10.38
N GLY A 153 -27.12 22.79 -9.73
CA GLY A 153 -27.92 23.94 -9.21
C GLY A 153 -27.92 24.17 -7.69
N THR A 154 -27.06 25.06 -7.16
CA THR A 154 -27.34 26.45 -6.67
C THR A 154 -27.87 26.58 -5.22
N GLU A 155 -27.03 27.15 -4.33
CA GLU A 155 -27.25 28.39 -3.53
C GLU A 155 -27.69 28.08 -2.08
N GLN A 156 -27.29 28.71 -0.96
CA GLN A 156 -26.73 30.02 -0.60
C GLN A 156 -26.21 29.96 0.88
N GLY A 157 -25.29 30.85 1.29
CA GLY A 157 -25.22 31.39 2.67
C GLY A 157 -23.98 31.10 3.53
N GLY A 158 -23.05 32.07 3.63
CA GLY A 158 -21.90 32.12 4.56
C GLY A 158 -22.28 32.44 6.03
N PRO A 159 -21.39 33.00 6.90
CA PRO A 159 -20.03 33.57 6.72
C PRO A 159 -18.93 32.79 7.49
N ALA A 160 -17.72 32.62 6.96
CA ALA A 160 -16.58 33.55 6.95
C ALA A 160 -16.01 33.93 8.33
N ALA A 161 -14.85 33.34 8.67
CA ALA A 161 -13.79 34.01 9.41
C ALA A 161 -12.44 33.53 8.85
N ALA A 162 -11.71 34.48 8.28
CA ALA A 162 -10.56 34.32 7.41
C ALA A 162 -9.24 34.13 8.18
N PHE A 163 -8.33 33.33 7.62
CA PHE A 163 -6.88 33.59 7.65
C PHE A 163 -6.25 33.06 6.34
N SER A 164 -5.19 33.75 5.91
CA SER A 164 -4.75 34.00 4.53
C SER A 164 -4.18 32.82 3.73
N HIS A 165 -4.60 32.74 2.47
CA HIS A 165 -4.02 31.97 1.38
C HIS A 165 -2.58 32.43 1.04
N ALA A 166 -1.62 31.51 1.03
CA ALA A 166 -0.40 31.68 0.26
C ALA A 166 -0.68 31.19 -1.18
N SER A 167 -0.73 32.12 -2.13
CA SER A 167 -1.01 31.86 -3.53
C SER A 167 0.21 31.25 -4.24
N LEU A 168 0.10 30.00 -4.69
CA LEU A 168 0.96 29.43 -5.73
C LEU A 168 0.28 29.65 -7.09
N HIS A 169 0.49 30.81 -7.70
CA HIS A 169 0.23 31.00 -9.13
C HIS A 169 1.56 30.99 -9.89
N PRO A 170 1.66 30.27 -11.01
CA PRO A 170 2.79 30.42 -11.92
C PRO A 170 2.68 31.77 -12.65
N ALA A 171 3.81 32.47 -12.77
CA ALA A 171 3.88 33.76 -13.47
C ALA A 171 3.49 33.62 -14.96
N PRO A 172 2.72 34.56 -15.55
CA PRO A 172 2.33 34.50 -16.96
C PRO A 172 3.43 35.07 -17.85
N GLY A 173 3.69 34.43 -19.01
CA GLY A 173 4.39 35.10 -20.11
C GLY A 173 5.56 34.39 -20.79
N ARG A 174 5.64 33.05 -20.81
CA ARG A 174 6.49 32.36 -21.79
C ARG A 174 5.66 31.37 -22.61
N THR A 175 5.56 31.64 -23.90
CA THR A 175 5.14 30.67 -24.90
C THR A 175 5.96 29.38 -24.74
N PRO A 176 5.33 28.20 -24.66
CA PRO A 176 6.07 26.95 -24.56
C PRO A 176 6.85 26.74 -25.87
N PRO A 177 8.18 26.47 -25.82
CA PRO A 177 8.88 26.02 -27.01
C PRO A 177 8.29 24.67 -27.43
N ALA A 178 8.12 24.48 -28.73
CA ALA A 178 7.66 23.21 -29.31
C ALA A 178 8.47 22.05 -28.74
N LEU A 179 7.78 21.09 -28.12
CA LEU A 179 8.37 19.94 -27.46
C LEU A 179 8.94 19.00 -28.52
N GLY A 180 10.18 19.26 -28.94
CA GLY A 180 10.96 18.33 -29.74
C GLY A 180 11.23 17.07 -28.92
N THR A 181 10.61 15.96 -29.31
CA THR A 181 10.83 14.64 -28.75
C THR A 181 12.24 14.14 -29.08
N LYS A 182 13.21 14.42 -28.20
CA LYS A 182 14.42 13.62 -28.06
C LYS A 182 14.48 13.08 -26.64
N VAL A 183 14.15 11.80 -26.50
CA VAL A 183 14.35 11.03 -25.27
C VAL A 183 15.86 10.96 -25.04
N GLU A 184 16.34 11.53 -23.94
CA GLU A 184 17.68 11.21 -23.45
C GLU A 184 17.75 9.69 -23.24
N SER A 185 18.72 9.02 -23.84
CA SER A 185 18.83 7.56 -23.76
C SER A 185 18.93 7.11 -22.30
N ALA A 186 18.11 6.12 -21.92
CA ALA A 186 18.14 5.52 -20.59
C ALA A 186 19.57 5.08 -20.23
N GLY A 187 19.93 5.20 -18.94
CA GLY A 187 21.23 4.74 -18.46
C GLY A 187 21.40 3.22 -18.56
N PRO A 188 22.62 2.70 -18.32
CA PRO A 188 22.83 1.26 -18.27
C PRO A 188 21.97 0.60 -17.18
N PHE A 189 21.56 -0.65 -17.43
CA PHE A 189 20.90 -1.50 -16.43
C PHE A 189 21.99 -2.21 -15.61
N GLU A 190 22.45 -1.56 -14.55
CA GLU A 190 23.63 -1.99 -13.79
C GLU A 190 23.22 -3.01 -12.73
N LEU A 191 23.78 -4.22 -12.78
CA LEU A 191 23.72 -5.13 -11.64
C LEU A 191 24.43 -4.45 -10.46
N VAL A 192 23.78 -4.40 -9.29
CA VAL A 192 24.36 -3.83 -8.06
C VAL A 192 24.43 -4.83 -6.89
N SER A 193 23.69 -5.94 -6.98
CA SER A 193 23.85 -7.10 -6.09
C SER A 193 23.41 -8.39 -6.77
N ARG A 194 24.09 -9.50 -6.46
CA ARG A 194 23.69 -10.85 -6.88
C ARG A 194 22.76 -11.54 -5.88
N LYS A 195 22.84 -11.13 -4.61
CA LYS A 195 22.06 -11.68 -3.49
C LYS A 195 21.58 -10.53 -2.60
N PRO A 196 20.32 -10.10 -2.69
CA PRO A 196 19.35 -10.56 -3.68
C PRO A 196 19.79 -10.04 -5.05
N ARG A 197 19.18 -10.53 -6.12
CA ARG A 197 19.46 -9.95 -7.44
C ARG A 197 18.87 -8.54 -7.46
N ILE A 198 19.72 -7.53 -7.59
CA ILE A 198 19.32 -6.12 -7.65
C ILE A 198 19.99 -5.47 -8.84
N TYR A 199 19.21 -4.75 -9.64
CA TYR A 199 19.67 -3.86 -10.69
C TYR A 199 19.25 -2.42 -10.42
N LEU A 200 20.09 -1.48 -10.83
CA LEU A 200 19.83 -0.05 -10.79
C LEU A 200 19.95 0.51 -12.21
N GLN A 201 18.95 1.29 -12.63
CA GLN A 201 19.04 2.06 -13.87
C GLN A 201 18.75 3.52 -13.57
N ARG A 202 19.75 4.37 -13.82
CA ARG A 202 19.59 5.83 -13.81
C ARG A 202 18.94 6.31 -15.11
N ARG A 203 18.27 7.46 -15.07
CA ARG A 203 17.52 8.01 -16.21
C ARG A 203 16.52 6.99 -16.78
N PHE A 204 15.88 6.22 -15.90
CA PHE A 204 14.72 5.42 -16.27
C PHE A 204 13.57 6.36 -16.64
N LEU A 205 13.16 7.30 -15.80
CA LEU A 205 12.22 8.35 -16.20
C LEU A 205 12.94 9.66 -16.47
N SER A 206 12.38 10.45 -17.38
CA SER A 206 12.74 11.87 -17.50
C SER A 206 12.10 12.67 -16.36
N SER A 207 12.69 13.82 -16.02
CA SER A 207 12.12 14.73 -15.01
C SER A 207 10.70 15.20 -15.37
N ALA A 208 10.36 15.28 -16.66
CA ALA A 208 9.01 15.62 -17.11
C ALA A 208 8.01 14.50 -16.75
N GLU A 209 8.37 13.24 -17.00
CA GLU A 209 7.55 12.09 -16.62
C GLU A 209 7.39 11.98 -15.10
N CYS A 210 8.47 12.20 -14.34
CA CYS A 210 8.43 12.25 -12.87
C CYS A 210 7.41 13.28 -12.36
N ARG A 211 7.48 14.53 -12.87
CA ARG A 211 6.52 15.59 -12.50
C ARG A 211 5.09 15.25 -12.88
N THR A 212 4.86 14.67 -14.06
CA THR A 212 3.53 14.22 -14.47
C THR A 212 2.97 13.18 -13.51
N LEU A 213 3.77 12.18 -13.13
CA LEU A 213 3.36 11.14 -12.18
C LEU A 213 3.08 11.71 -10.78
N ILE A 214 3.94 12.59 -10.26
CA ILE A 214 3.70 13.28 -8.98
C ILE A 214 2.38 14.05 -9.03
N SER A 215 2.10 14.76 -10.12
CA SER A 215 0.83 15.46 -10.31
C SER A 215 -0.36 14.51 -10.34
N MET A 216 -0.25 13.35 -11.00
CA MET A 216 -1.31 12.32 -11.00
C MET A 216 -1.57 11.77 -9.60
N ILE A 217 -0.51 11.55 -8.82
CA ILE A 217 -0.62 11.07 -7.43
C ILE A 217 -1.29 12.14 -6.55
N LEU A 218 -0.90 13.42 -6.71
CA LEU A 218 -1.47 14.53 -5.94
C LEU A 218 -2.93 14.79 -6.27
N HIS A 219 -3.34 14.67 -7.54
CA HIS A 219 -4.74 14.88 -7.95
C HIS A 219 -5.70 13.89 -7.26
N ARG A 220 -5.24 12.66 -7.01
CA ARG A 220 -5.98 11.65 -6.22
C ARG A 220 -6.07 11.98 -4.72
N GLN A 221 -5.47 13.08 -4.26
CA GLN A 221 -5.28 13.42 -2.84
C GLN A 221 -5.81 14.81 -2.47
N GLU A 222 -6.58 15.46 -3.35
CA GLU A 222 -7.18 16.78 -3.10
C GLU A 222 -8.01 16.76 -1.79
N GLY A 223 -7.61 17.60 -0.81
CA GLY A 223 -8.28 17.75 0.48
C GLY A 223 -7.65 17.01 1.67
N MET A 224 -6.59 16.21 1.49
CA MET A 224 -5.92 15.49 2.58
C MET A 224 -4.73 16.24 3.19
N ARG A 225 -4.53 16.10 4.52
CA ARG A 225 -3.31 16.58 5.22
C ARG A 225 -2.21 15.54 5.05
N PHE A 226 -1.00 15.96 4.64
CA PHE A 226 0.13 15.06 4.41
C PHE A 226 0.97 14.80 5.68
N ASP A 227 0.34 14.34 6.75
CA ASP A 227 1.02 13.96 8.00
C ASP A 227 1.43 12.48 8.03
N LYS A 228 1.00 11.67 7.06
CA LYS A 228 1.31 10.23 6.94
C LYS A 228 1.65 9.82 5.51
N LYS A 229 2.27 8.64 5.37
CA LYS A 229 2.60 8.01 4.08
C LYS A 229 1.34 7.82 3.24
N VAL A 230 1.37 8.34 2.03
CA VAL A 230 0.25 8.26 1.07
C VAL A 230 0.55 7.17 0.04
N ARG A 231 -0.49 6.43 -0.39
CA ARG A 231 -0.41 5.48 -1.51
C ARG A 231 -1.56 5.74 -2.49
N ALA A 232 -1.25 5.82 -3.78
CA ALA A 232 -2.22 6.04 -4.85
C ALA A 232 -1.98 5.05 -6.00
N PRO A 233 -2.86 4.05 -6.20
CA PRO A 233 -2.80 3.17 -7.36
C PRO A 233 -3.09 3.96 -8.65
N LEU A 234 -2.24 3.85 -9.66
CA LEU A 234 -2.39 4.47 -10.97
C LEU A 234 -2.97 3.45 -11.96
N GLU A 235 -4.23 3.08 -11.76
CA GLU A 235 -4.97 2.18 -12.65
C GLU A 235 -5.05 2.77 -14.06
N VAL A 236 -4.67 1.98 -15.08
CA VAL A 236 -4.72 2.42 -16.49
C VAL A 236 -6.14 2.78 -16.91
N SER A 237 -7.13 2.05 -16.39
CA SER A 237 -8.54 2.20 -16.73
C SER A 237 -9.23 3.38 -16.02
N ASP A 238 -8.54 4.18 -15.21
CA ASP A 238 -9.16 5.35 -14.59
C ASP A 238 -9.57 6.36 -15.68
N GLU A 239 -10.85 6.72 -15.68
CA GLU A 239 -11.46 7.65 -16.63
C GLU A 239 -10.93 9.09 -16.49
N HIS A 240 -10.40 9.47 -15.31
CA HIS A 240 -9.85 10.80 -15.06
C HIS A 240 -8.51 11.06 -15.76
N TRP A 241 -7.83 10.01 -16.23
CA TRP A 241 -6.57 10.17 -16.94
C TRP A 241 -6.76 10.77 -18.32
N THR A 242 -5.83 11.63 -18.72
CA THR A 242 -5.70 11.99 -20.14
C THR A 242 -5.11 10.82 -20.93
N GLU A 243 -5.24 10.88 -22.26
CA GLU A 243 -4.66 9.84 -23.13
C GLU A 243 -3.13 9.75 -22.99
N GLU A 244 -2.48 10.89 -22.79
CA GLU A 244 -1.03 10.99 -22.57
C GLU A 244 -0.61 10.35 -21.24
N GLN A 245 -1.43 10.52 -20.19
CA GLN A 245 -1.20 9.93 -18.87
C GLN A 245 -1.37 8.40 -18.90
N ARG A 246 -2.42 7.90 -19.56
CA ARG A 246 -2.59 6.45 -19.79
C ARG A 246 -1.42 5.88 -20.59
N SER A 247 -1.06 6.56 -21.67
CA SER A 247 0.08 6.20 -22.50
C SER A 247 1.39 6.18 -21.72
N LEU A 248 1.58 7.12 -20.78
CA LEU A 248 2.75 7.12 -19.89
C LEU A 248 2.80 5.89 -18.99
N ILE A 249 1.68 5.54 -18.32
CA ILE A 249 1.59 4.34 -17.48
C ILE A 249 1.95 3.09 -18.31
N LEU A 250 1.33 2.92 -19.48
CA LEU A 250 1.56 1.76 -20.36
C LEU A 250 3.00 1.66 -20.86
N ARG A 251 3.64 2.80 -21.19
CA ARG A 251 5.07 2.83 -21.55
C ARG A 251 5.95 2.40 -20.38
N ILE A 252 5.64 2.84 -19.17
CA ILE A 252 6.39 2.43 -17.96
C ILE A 252 6.25 0.92 -17.74
N GLU A 253 5.04 0.37 -17.81
CA GLU A 253 4.82 -1.07 -17.65
C GLU A 253 5.55 -1.89 -18.72
N THR A 254 5.52 -1.43 -19.98
CA THR A 254 6.24 -2.08 -21.09
C THR A 254 7.74 -2.11 -20.85
N ARG A 255 8.31 -1.00 -20.37
CA ARG A 255 9.74 -0.92 -20.05
C ARG A 255 10.10 -1.81 -18.86
N LEU A 256 9.28 -1.83 -17.82
CA LEU A 256 9.48 -2.72 -16.68
C LEU A 256 9.38 -4.19 -17.08
N ALA A 257 8.45 -4.56 -17.97
CA ALA A 257 8.35 -5.93 -18.50
C ALA A 257 9.64 -6.35 -19.22
N ALA A 258 10.21 -5.45 -20.04
CA ALA A 258 11.49 -5.70 -20.70
C ALA A 258 12.65 -5.88 -19.69
N LEU A 259 12.77 -4.99 -18.70
CA LEU A 259 13.86 -5.04 -17.70
C LEU A 259 13.73 -6.20 -16.70
N THR A 260 12.52 -6.59 -16.35
CA THR A 260 12.27 -7.69 -15.40
C THR A 260 12.21 -9.05 -16.06
N GLY A 261 12.13 -9.10 -17.40
CA GLY A 261 11.93 -10.33 -18.17
C GLY A 261 10.56 -11.00 -17.94
N GLY A 262 9.68 -10.38 -17.15
CA GLY A 262 8.35 -10.89 -16.81
C GLY A 262 7.25 -10.25 -17.66
N PRO A 263 6.33 -11.04 -18.24
CA PRO A 263 5.26 -10.50 -19.08
C PRO A 263 4.31 -9.61 -18.27
N ILE A 264 3.56 -8.75 -18.96
CA ILE A 264 2.40 -8.06 -18.38
C ILE A 264 1.21 -9.02 -18.44
N HIS A 265 0.44 -9.10 -17.37
CA HIS A 265 -0.77 -9.91 -17.30
C HIS A 265 -1.76 -9.32 -16.29
N ASP A 266 -3.04 -9.70 -16.42
CA ASP A 266 -4.15 -9.11 -15.66
C ASP A 266 -4.12 -9.43 -14.15
N ASP A 267 -3.36 -10.45 -13.73
CA ASP A 267 -3.20 -10.77 -12.31
C ASP A 267 -2.24 -9.80 -11.56
N GLU A 268 -1.60 -8.85 -12.25
CA GLU A 268 -0.73 -7.87 -11.60
C GLU A 268 -1.51 -6.67 -11.06
N VAL A 269 -0.99 -6.07 -9.97
CA VAL A 269 -1.52 -4.81 -9.46
C VAL A 269 -0.99 -3.62 -10.26
N ALA A 270 -1.77 -2.54 -10.30
CA ALA A 270 -1.33 -1.28 -10.90
C ALA A 270 -0.06 -0.72 -10.24
N LEU A 271 0.58 0.22 -10.94
CA LEU A 271 1.65 1.04 -10.38
C LEU A 271 1.12 1.80 -9.15
N VAL A 272 1.87 1.80 -8.05
CA VAL A 272 1.45 2.48 -6.81
C VAL A 272 2.38 3.66 -6.54
N GLY A 273 1.85 4.87 -6.70
CA GLY A 273 2.52 6.09 -6.32
C GLY A 273 2.51 6.27 -4.81
N THR A 274 3.64 6.67 -4.23
CA THR A 274 3.82 6.78 -2.79
C THR A 274 4.58 8.05 -2.43
N LEU A 275 4.00 8.84 -1.52
CA LEU A 275 4.66 9.97 -0.86
C LEU A 275 5.10 9.56 0.54
N THR A 276 6.37 9.79 0.86
CA THR A 276 6.92 9.62 2.20
C THR A 276 7.34 11.00 2.72
N PRO A 277 6.53 11.63 3.60
CA PRO A 277 6.90 12.92 4.19
C PRO A 277 8.11 12.78 5.14
N PRO A 278 8.88 13.85 5.37
CA PRO A 278 9.87 13.90 6.43
C PRO A 278 9.23 13.61 7.79
N ASP A 279 9.93 12.82 8.61
CA ASP A 279 9.50 12.60 9.98
C ASP A 279 9.92 13.80 10.82
N LYS A 280 8.92 14.59 11.25
CA LYS A 280 9.13 15.82 12.02
C LYS A 280 9.73 15.58 13.41
N SER A 281 9.69 14.34 13.90
CA SER A 281 10.33 13.98 15.17
C SER A 281 11.83 13.73 15.04
N LEU A 282 12.33 13.60 13.81
CA LEU A 282 13.72 13.30 13.52
C LEU A 282 14.47 14.55 13.08
N VAL A 283 15.53 14.85 13.81
CA VAL A 283 16.51 15.87 13.43
C VAL A 283 17.78 15.14 13.00
N ALA A 284 18.36 15.51 11.87
CA ALA A 284 19.67 14.98 11.44
C ALA A 284 20.73 15.46 12.44
N THR A 285 20.93 14.69 13.51
CA THR A 285 21.92 14.96 14.58
C THR A 285 23.07 13.97 14.53
N GLY A 286 23.33 13.37 13.36
CA GLY A 286 24.35 12.33 13.20
C GLY A 286 24.09 11.06 14.02
N SER A 287 22.94 10.93 14.67
CA SER A 287 22.61 9.80 15.53
C SER A 287 21.20 9.26 15.27
N SER A 288 21.17 7.98 14.89
CA SER A 288 20.13 6.99 15.21
C SER A 288 18.70 7.30 14.79
N CYS A 289 18.42 7.50 13.50
CA CYS A 289 17.14 7.01 13.02
C CYS A 289 17.31 5.89 12.00
N THR A 290 16.68 4.77 12.30
CA THR A 290 16.94 3.48 11.68
C THR A 290 15.67 2.95 11.06
N VAL A 291 15.78 2.05 10.08
CA VAL A 291 14.62 1.42 9.43
C VAL A 291 13.68 0.76 10.46
N ALA A 292 14.22 0.30 11.58
CA ALA A 292 13.52 -0.33 12.69
C ALA A 292 12.40 0.53 13.29
N GLU A 293 12.64 1.83 13.43
CA GLU A 293 11.73 2.73 14.15
C GLU A 293 10.67 3.32 13.23
N HIS A 294 10.93 3.36 11.92
CA HIS A 294 10.06 4.02 10.95
C HIS A 294 8.96 3.10 10.41
N LEU A 295 9.31 1.91 9.88
CA LEU A 295 8.35 0.99 9.23
C LEU A 295 8.75 -0.50 9.32
N GLY A 296 9.88 -0.83 9.96
CA GLY A 296 10.41 -2.19 9.97
C GLY A 296 10.94 -2.66 8.61
N LEU A 297 11.33 -3.94 8.56
CA LEU A 297 11.83 -4.60 7.36
C LEU A 297 10.84 -5.69 6.90
N HIS A 298 10.83 -5.97 5.60
CA HIS A 298 9.98 -6.99 5.00
C HIS A 298 10.57 -7.59 3.74
N VAL A 299 9.98 -8.71 3.33
CA VAL A 299 10.03 -9.20 1.94
C VAL A 299 8.69 -8.90 1.27
N ASP A 300 8.71 -8.65 -0.04
CA ASP A 300 7.51 -8.18 -0.75
C ASP A 300 6.41 -9.22 -0.91
N THR A 301 6.61 -10.45 -0.44
CA THR A 301 5.52 -11.44 -0.31
C THR A 301 4.58 -11.15 0.86
N ASN A 302 4.87 -10.14 1.69
CA ASN A 302 4.01 -9.69 2.77
C ASN A 302 2.60 -9.29 2.26
N ALA A 303 1.58 -10.05 2.68
CA ALA A 303 0.18 -9.95 2.22
C ALA A 303 -0.07 -10.18 0.72
N ALA A 304 0.97 -10.50 -0.07
CA ALA A 304 0.89 -10.72 -1.51
C ALA A 304 1.86 -11.84 -1.93
N PRO A 305 1.50 -13.11 -1.69
CA PRO A 305 2.45 -14.22 -1.75
C PRO A 305 3.02 -14.47 -3.14
N TRP A 306 2.38 -14.00 -4.22
CA TRP A 306 2.80 -14.36 -5.58
C TRP A 306 3.75 -13.37 -6.24
N ARG A 307 4.21 -12.36 -5.51
CA ARG A 307 5.24 -11.44 -6.01
C ARG A 307 6.57 -12.16 -6.17
N PHE A 308 7.24 -11.89 -7.28
CA PHE A 308 8.57 -12.45 -7.58
C PHE A 308 9.62 -11.36 -7.83
N CYS A 309 9.20 -10.16 -8.21
CA CYS A 309 10.06 -9.04 -8.53
C CYS A 309 9.38 -7.71 -8.19
N THR A 310 10.14 -6.76 -7.67
CA THR A 310 9.68 -5.42 -7.33
C THR A 310 10.53 -4.39 -8.04
N ALA A 311 9.88 -3.36 -8.60
CA ALA A 311 10.53 -2.17 -9.11
C ALA A 311 10.13 -0.96 -8.27
N ILE A 312 11.13 -0.25 -7.72
CA ILE A 312 10.96 1.01 -7.01
C ILE A 312 11.56 2.11 -7.90
N ILE A 313 10.71 2.93 -8.48
CA ILE A 313 11.10 4.09 -9.28
C ILE A 313 11.09 5.31 -8.36
N TYR A 314 12.18 6.06 -8.32
CA TYR A 314 12.27 7.28 -7.53
C TYR A 314 11.82 8.46 -8.39
N LEU A 315 10.72 9.11 -8.00
CA LEU A 315 10.14 10.22 -8.75
C LEU A 315 10.74 11.58 -8.34
N SER A 316 11.50 11.61 -7.24
CA SER A 316 12.20 12.80 -6.76
C SER A 316 13.53 12.39 -6.12
N SER A 317 14.49 13.31 -6.20
CA SER A 317 15.59 13.38 -5.24
C SER A 317 15.11 14.12 -4.00
N LEU A 318 15.76 13.90 -2.86
CA LEU A 318 15.49 14.73 -1.67
C LEU A 318 15.96 16.17 -1.91
N GLY A 319 15.15 17.14 -1.47
CA GLY A 319 15.52 18.55 -1.51
C GLY A 319 16.60 18.92 -0.49
N ASP A 320 17.14 20.14 -0.63
CA ASP A 320 18.18 20.65 0.25
C ASP A 320 17.76 20.61 1.73
N GLY A 321 18.68 20.14 2.60
CA GLY A 321 18.43 20.02 4.03
C GLY A 321 17.60 18.80 4.45
N LEU A 322 17.39 17.83 3.55
CA LEU A 322 16.82 16.53 3.85
C LEU A 322 17.84 15.41 3.63
N GLU A 323 17.90 14.46 4.56
CA GLU A 323 18.77 13.29 4.50
C GLU A 323 18.00 11.98 4.72
N GLY A 324 18.63 10.86 4.35
CA GLY A 324 18.08 9.51 4.50
C GLY A 324 17.23 9.09 3.30
N GLY A 325 16.08 8.46 3.57
CA GLY A 325 15.15 8.02 2.54
C GLY A 325 15.66 6.88 1.65
N GLU A 326 16.76 6.23 1.98
CA GLU A 326 17.28 5.11 1.20
C GLU A 326 16.34 3.89 1.22
N THR A 327 16.40 3.07 0.18
CA THR A 327 15.95 1.68 0.25
C THR A 327 17.11 0.83 0.75
N VAL A 328 16.92 0.19 1.90
CA VAL A 328 17.98 -0.53 2.63
C VAL A 328 17.75 -2.03 2.52
N PHE A 329 18.77 -2.77 2.08
CA PHE A 329 18.80 -4.22 2.01
C PHE A 329 19.89 -4.77 2.95
N PRO A 330 19.59 -4.98 4.24
CA PRO A 330 20.60 -5.29 5.27
C PRO A 330 21.28 -6.64 5.08
N ALA A 331 20.60 -7.58 4.41
CA ALA A 331 21.15 -8.90 4.11
C ALA A 331 21.82 -8.96 2.73
N ALA A 332 21.81 -7.89 1.93
CA ALA A 332 22.37 -7.94 0.58
C ALA A 332 23.89 -8.11 0.59
N LEU A 333 24.42 -8.81 -0.41
CA LEU A 333 25.86 -8.98 -0.59
C LEU A 333 26.36 -8.04 -1.71
N PRO A 334 27.47 -7.31 -1.51
CA PRO A 334 28.04 -6.41 -2.51
C PRO A 334 28.60 -7.18 -3.72
N LEU A 335 28.68 -6.49 -4.86
CA LEU A 335 29.36 -7.02 -6.04
C LEU A 335 30.87 -6.92 -5.87
N GLY A 336 31.57 -8.06 -5.90
CA GLY A 336 33.03 -8.10 -6.03
C GLY A 336 33.83 -8.47 -4.78
N GLY A 337 33.26 -9.20 -3.82
CA GLY A 337 34.06 -9.73 -2.70
C GLY A 337 34.74 -11.07 -3.05
N GLU A 338 36.04 -11.07 -3.33
CA GLU A 338 36.89 -12.24 -3.01
C GLU A 338 37.09 -12.39 -1.49
N ALA A 339 36.77 -11.34 -0.72
CA ALA A 339 36.75 -11.36 0.73
C ALA A 339 35.49 -12.07 1.26
N LEU A 340 35.68 -12.90 2.29
CA LEU A 340 34.59 -13.51 3.05
C LEU A 340 33.65 -12.43 3.61
N PRO A 341 32.33 -12.71 3.73
CA PRO A 341 31.41 -11.80 4.38
C PRO A 341 31.88 -11.46 5.80
N SER A 342 31.64 -10.22 6.24
CA SER A 342 31.90 -9.87 7.64
C SER A 342 30.97 -10.64 8.58
N GLU A 343 31.37 -10.86 9.83
CA GLU A 343 30.49 -11.49 10.83
C GLU A 343 29.13 -10.77 10.94
N ALA A 344 29.11 -9.44 10.79
CA ALA A 344 27.87 -8.67 10.80
C ALA A 344 26.98 -9.01 9.59
N SER A 345 27.57 -9.20 8.41
CA SER A 345 26.85 -9.62 7.21
C SER A 345 26.32 -11.05 7.34
N GLU A 346 27.11 -11.97 7.90
CA GLU A 346 26.67 -13.36 8.15
C GLU A 346 25.50 -13.40 9.13
N ARG A 347 25.59 -12.67 10.26
CA ARG A 347 24.48 -12.56 11.22
C ARG A 347 23.22 -12.01 10.58
N ALA A 348 23.33 -10.97 9.74
CA ALA A 348 22.17 -10.40 9.04
C ALA A 348 21.50 -11.43 8.10
N VAL A 349 22.29 -12.19 7.35
CA VAL A 349 21.79 -13.23 6.43
C VAL A 349 21.15 -14.39 7.20
N GLU A 350 21.76 -14.81 8.31
CA GLU A 350 21.22 -15.86 9.18
C GLU A 350 19.90 -15.41 9.84
N ALA A 351 19.85 -14.20 10.38
CA ALA A 351 18.66 -13.60 10.94
C ALA A 351 17.50 -13.52 9.92
N ALA A 352 17.79 -13.06 8.69
CA ALA A 352 16.82 -13.03 7.61
C ALA A 352 16.30 -14.43 7.24
N GLY A 353 17.18 -15.43 7.25
CA GLY A 353 16.82 -16.84 7.05
C GLY A 353 15.91 -17.40 8.14
N ARG A 354 16.29 -17.21 9.40
CA ARG A 354 15.52 -17.65 10.58
C ARG A 354 14.11 -17.07 10.60
N LEU A 355 13.95 -15.79 10.23
CA LEU A 355 12.62 -15.19 10.12
C LEU A 355 11.75 -15.91 9.08
N LEU A 356 12.30 -16.18 7.88
CA LEU A 356 11.56 -16.89 6.84
C LEU A 356 11.25 -18.35 7.22
N GLU A 357 12.17 -19.04 7.88
CA GLU A 357 11.97 -20.41 8.41
C GLU A 357 10.84 -20.45 9.46
N LEU A 358 10.63 -19.36 10.20
CA LEU A 358 9.51 -19.16 11.12
C LEU A 358 8.22 -18.67 10.43
N GLY A 359 8.21 -18.54 9.10
CA GLY A 359 7.06 -18.04 8.34
C GLY A 359 6.82 -16.53 8.49
N ILE A 360 7.82 -15.77 8.95
CA ILE A 360 7.74 -14.34 9.19
C ILE A 360 8.31 -13.60 7.98
N VAL A 361 7.50 -12.71 7.40
CA VAL A 361 7.83 -11.91 6.20
C VAL A 361 7.88 -10.40 6.46
N HIS A 362 7.69 -10.00 7.71
CA HIS A 362 7.80 -8.62 8.19
C HIS A 362 8.25 -8.60 9.65
N THR A 363 9.18 -7.73 10.03
CA THR A 363 9.76 -7.69 11.40
C THR A 363 8.71 -7.47 12.49
N ASP A 364 7.69 -6.65 12.24
CA ASP A 364 6.58 -6.42 13.18
C ASP A 364 5.74 -7.68 13.50
N LYS A 365 5.86 -8.73 12.69
CA LYS A 365 5.22 -10.02 12.95
C LYS A 365 6.08 -10.97 13.79
N ALA A 366 7.28 -10.53 14.19
CA ALA A 366 8.15 -11.27 15.09
C ALA A 366 7.68 -11.19 16.56
N LEU A 367 6.77 -12.08 16.93
CA LEU A 367 6.15 -12.07 18.27
C LEU A 367 6.79 -13.06 19.25
N SER A 368 7.44 -14.12 18.77
CA SER A 368 8.13 -15.08 19.65
C SER A 368 9.51 -14.55 20.09
N PRO A 369 10.07 -15.01 21.23
CA PRO A 369 11.40 -14.58 21.67
C PRO A 369 12.48 -14.79 20.60
N SER A 370 12.53 -15.98 19.99
CA SER A 370 13.48 -16.30 18.92
C SER A 370 13.26 -15.43 17.66
N ALA A 371 12.01 -15.18 17.28
CA ALA A 371 11.72 -14.30 16.16
C ALA A 371 12.14 -12.85 16.45
N ARG A 372 11.91 -12.34 17.66
CA ARG A 372 12.30 -10.98 18.07
C ARG A 372 13.81 -10.80 18.06
N GLU A 373 14.55 -11.82 18.47
CA GLU A 373 16.01 -11.82 18.40
C GLU A 373 16.50 -11.71 16.96
N ALA A 374 15.99 -12.56 16.06
CA ALA A 374 16.33 -12.49 14.63
C ALA A 374 15.90 -11.16 14.00
N ALA A 375 14.71 -10.65 14.32
CA ALA A 375 14.26 -9.35 13.86
C ALA A 375 15.19 -8.23 14.34
N ARG A 376 15.60 -8.23 15.61
CA ARG A 376 16.54 -7.24 16.17
C ARG A 376 17.89 -7.27 15.45
N GLU A 377 18.47 -8.44 15.24
CA GLU A 377 19.74 -8.57 14.52
C GLU A 377 19.67 -8.00 13.10
N LEU A 378 18.58 -8.31 12.38
CA LEU A 378 18.37 -7.81 11.03
C LEU A 378 18.13 -6.29 10.99
N LEU A 379 17.42 -5.76 11.99
CA LEU A 379 17.17 -4.33 12.17
C LEU A 379 18.45 -3.57 12.54
N ASP A 380 19.30 -4.15 13.39
CA ASP A 380 20.62 -3.59 13.72
C ASP A 380 21.53 -3.55 12.50
N ALA A 381 21.46 -4.57 11.63
CA ALA A 381 22.15 -4.56 10.34
C ALA A 381 21.64 -3.46 9.38
N ALA A 382 20.40 -2.98 9.55
CA ALA A 382 19.83 -1.91 8.74
C ALA A 382 20.22 -0.49 9.21
N ARG A 383 20.95 -0.33 10.31
CA ARG A 383 21.50 0.96 10.78
C ARG A 383 22.49 1.55 9.75
N PRO A 384 22.68 2.87 9.65
CA PRO A 384 23.51 3.51 8.61
C PRO A 384 24.87 2.84 8.34
N GLU A 385 25.62 2.52 9.40
CA GLU A 385 26.94 1.86 9.36
C GLU A 385 26.88 0.32 9.24
N GLY A 386 25.67 -0.23 9.15
CA GLY A 386 25.42 -1.67 9.05
C GLY A 386 25.78 -2.23 7.67
N PRO A 387 25.90 -3.57 7.56
CA PRO A 387 26.20 -4.24 6.30
C PRO A 387 25.06 -4.10 5.30
N GLY A 388 25.27 -4.63 4.09
CA GLY A 388 24.23 -4.69 3.06
C GLY A 388 24.39 -3.65 1.96
N LEU A 389 23.28 -3.37 1.29
CA LEU A 389 23.18 -2.38 0.21
C LEU A 389 22.18 -1.28 0.57
N ARG A 390 22.51 -0.04 0.22
CA ARG A 390 21.61 1.11 0.34
C ARG A 390 21.46 1.78 -1.02
N VAL A 391 20.23 1.99 -1.45
CA VAL A 391 19.91 2.72 -2.69
C VAL A 391 19.33 4.07 -2.32
N LYS A 392 20.07 5.14 -2.63
CA LYS A 392 19.64 6.52 -2.41
C LYS A 392 18.55 6.90 -3.41
N PRO A 393 17.54 7.69 -3.01
CA PRO A 393 16.55 8.22 -3.93
C PRO A 393 17.19 9.23 -4.88
N GLU A 394 17.26 8.87 -6.17
CA GLU A 394 17.74 9.73 -7.25
C GLU A 394 16.62 9.87 -8.28
N GLU A 395 16.15 11.10 -8.55
CA GLU A 395 15.05 11.35 -9.48
C GLU A 395 15.24 10.61 -10.82
N GLY A 396 14.18 9.92 -11.25
CA GLY A 396 14.15 9.20 -12.51
C GLY A 396 14.93 7.90 -12.51
N SER A 397 15.53 7.48 -11.41
CA SER A 397 16.16 6.15 -11.30
C SER A 397 15.14 5.06 -10.93
N VAL A 398 15.43 3.81 -11.29
CA VAL A 398 14.67 2.62 -10.87
C VAL A 398 15.59 1.57 -10.24
N CYS A 399 15.19 1.06 -9.08
CA CYS A 399 15.79 -0.09 -8.42
C CYS A 399 14.87 -1.30 -8.61
N ILE A 400 15.37 -2.34 -9.28
CA ILE A 400 14.64 -3.58 -9.54
C ILE A 400 15.30 -4.71 -8.78
N PHE A 401 14.53 -5.45 -7.98
CA PHE A 401 15.04 -6.59 -7.24
C PHE A 401 14.08 -7.78 -7.23
N TRP A 402 14.65 -8.98 -7.18
CA TRP A 402 13.89 -10.22 -7.15
C TRP A 402 13.67 -10.68 -5.72
N THR A 403 12.40 -10.89 -5.37
CA THR A 403 11.97 -11.43 -4.06
C THR A 403 12.07 -12.96 -4.02
N ARG A 404 12.25 -13.61 -5.18
CA ARG A 404 12.33 -15.08 -5.29
C ARG A 404 13.61 -15.54 -6.01
N GLN A 405 14.07 -16.73 -5.63
CA GLN A 405 15.23 -17.43 -6.21
C GLN A 405 14.82 -18.26 -7.45
N ASP A 406 15.79 -18.89 -8.11
CA ASP A 406 15.56 -19.69 -9.34
C ASP A 406 14.75 -20.98 -9.12
N ASP A 407 14.60 -21.40 -7.86
CA ASP A 407 13.72 -22.48 -7.41
C ASP A 407 12.31 -21.99 -7.06
N GLY A 408 12.08 -20.68 -7.17
CA GLY A 408 10.82 -20.07 -6.83
C GLY A 408 10.67 -19.75 -5.34
N GLU A 409 11.56 -20.16 -4.44
CA GLU A 409 11.46 -19.86 -3.01
C GLU A 409 11.76 -18.40 -2.71
N ILE A 410 11.30 -17.92 -1.55
CA ILE A 410 11.56 -16.54 -1.11
C ILE A 410 13.08 -16.35 -0.91
N ASP A 411 13.62 -15.30 -1.52
CA ASP A 411 15.03 -14.93 -1.41
C ASP A 411 15.27 -14.24 -0.06
N ARG A 412 15.96 -14.92 0.87
CA ARG A 412 16.30 -14.36 2.20
C ARG A 412 17.18 -13.11 2.13
N PHE A 413 17.82 -12.84 1.00
CA PHE A 413 18.61 -11.63 0.83
C PHE A 413 17.72 -10.43 0.45
N SER A 414 16.46 -10.66 0.04
CA SER A 414 15.51 -9.63 -0.42
C SER A 414 14.78 -8.85 0.68
N TRP A 415 15.11 -9.11 1.95
CA TRP A 415 14.62 -8.29 3.05
C TRP A 415 15.07 -6.85 2.84
N HIS A 416 14.11 -5.93 2.93
CA HIS A 416 14.37 -4.53 2.73
C HIS A 416 13.40 -3.62 3.49
N GLY A 417 13.72 -2.34 3.55
CA GLY A 417 12.85 -1.30 4.11
C GLY A 417 13.28 0.09 3.70
N GLY A 418 12.46 1.09 4.00
CA GLY A 418 12.77 2.49 3.74
C GLY A 418 13.42 3.12 4.97
N ALA A 419 14.61 3.70 4.81
CA ALA A 419 15.14 4.61 5.81
C ALA A 419 14.20 5.82 5.94
N PRO A 420 14.05 6.37 7.16
CA PRO A 420 13.29 7.59 7.37
C PRO A 420 13.91 8.77 6.62
N VAL A 421 13.11 9.78 6.31
CA VAL A 421 13.58 11.07 5.79
C VAL A 421 13.66 12.03 6.96
N ALA A 422 14.87 12.52 7.27
CA ALA A 422 15.13 13.43 8.38
C ALA A 422 15.43 14.85 7.86
N GLN A 423 15.20 15.85 8.70
CA GLN A 423 15.49 17.26 8.39
C GLN A 423 16.77 17.72 9.08
N ASP A 424 17.63 18.45 8.37
CA ASP A 424 18.90 18.94 8.88
C ASP A 424 18.73 19.94 10.03
N ALA A 425 19.54 19.76 11.08
CA ALA A 425 19.59 20.67 12.23
C ALA A 425 20.16 22.06 11.87
N ALA A 426 20.97 22.16 10.81
CA ALA A 426 21.78 23.35 10.49
C ALA A 426 21.10 24.33 9.53
N GLY A 427 19.92 24.00 8.99
CA GLY A 427 19.11 24.91 8.18
C GLY A 427 18.43 25.95 9.07
N GLY A 428 19.09 27.08 9.30
CA GLY A 428 18.56 28.20 10.06
C GLY A 428 17.18 28.64 9.54
N GLY A 429 16.16 28.50 10.39
CA GLY A 429 14.85 29.12 10.22
C GLY A 429 13.89 28.39 9.27
N GLY A 430 13.11 27.44 9.82
CA GLY A 430 11.67 27.34 9.56
C GLY A 430 11.14 27.39 8.12
N GLN A 431 11.90 27.00 7.11
CA GLN A 431 11.30 26.67 5.81
C GLN A 431 10.69 25.28 5.94
N ASN A 432 9.36 25.23 6.03
CA ASN A 432 8.61 24.00 5.80
C ASN A 432 9.02 23.48 4.42
N SER A 433 9.75 22.37 4.37
CA SER A 433 10.02 21.67 3.12
C SER A 433 8.70 21.45 2.40
N GLN A 434 8.65 21.80 1.11
CA GLN A 434 7.43 21.67 0.34
C GLN A 434 7.27 20.19 -0.05
N PRO A 435 6.04 19.72 -0.32
CA PRO A 435 5.83 18.36 -0.81
C PRO A 435 6.66 18.00 -2.05
N SER A 436 7.08 18.99 -2.86
CA SER A 436 8.01 18.80 -3.99
C SER A 436 9.38 18.26 -3.58
N ASP A 437 9.80 18.51 -2.35
CA ASP A 437 11.15 18.25 -1.86
C ASP A 437 11.25 16.88 -1.17
N TRP A 438 10.11 16.22 -0.96
CA TRP A 438 9.99 14.98 -0.21
C TRP A 438 10.28 13.75 -1.08
N LYS A 439 10.37 12.57 -0.44
CA LYS A 439 10.58 11.31 -1.15
C LYS A 439 9.29 10.85 -1.83
N TRP A 440 9.32 10.87 -3.16
CA TRP A 440 8.29 10.30 -4.02
C TRP A 440 8.80 9.02 -4.69
N THR A 441 7.98 7.99 -4.68
CA THR A 441 8.29 6.73 -5.35
C THR A 441 7.07 6.22 -6.13
N LEU A 442 7.33 5.49 -7.21
CA LEU A 442 6.35 4.69 -7.92
C LEU A 442 6.78 3.23 -7.85
N GLN A 443 5.93 2.37 -7.33
CA GLN A 443 6.25 0.95 -7.16
C GLN A 443 5.46 0.10 -8.15
N LYS A 444 6.13 -0.87 -8.79
CA LYS A 444 5.47 -1.99 -9.47
C LYS A 444 5.82 -3.28 -8.75
N PHE A 445 4.80 -4.08 -8.45
CA PHE A 445 4.98 -5.44 -7.97
C PHE A 445 4.63 -6.39 -9.11
N LYS A 446 5.62 -7.14 -9.60
CA LYS A 446 5.44 -8.16 -10.62
C LYS A 446 5.04 -9.47 -9.94
N GLU A 447 3.98 -10.09 -10.44
CA GLU A 447 3.43 -11.31 -9.85
C GLU A 447 3.60 -12.51 -10.76
N VAL A 448 3.64 -13.69 -10.17
CA VAL A 448 3.54 -14.94 -10.92
C VAL A 448 2.11 -15.06 -11.46
N PRO A 449 1.86 -15.36 -12.75
CA PRO A 449 0.51 -15.55 -13.28
C PRO A 449 -0.24 -16.68 -12.56
N VAL A 450 -1.56 -16.53 -12.39
CA VAL A 450 -2.39 -17.51 -11.67
C VAL A 450 -2.28 -18.92 -12.24
N SER A 451 -2.12 -19.03 -13.56
CA SER A 451 -1.98 -20.29 -14.28
C SER A 451 -0.79 -21.15 -13.84
N VAL A 452 0.25 -20.56 -13.22
CA VAL A 452 1.47 -21.29 -12.82
C VAL A 452 1.72 -21.28 -11.30
N ARG A 453 0.97 -20.51 -10.51
CA ARG A 453 1.15 -20.36 -9.04
C ARG A 453 1.13 -21.68 -8.26
N HIS A 454 0.25 -22.61 -8.63
CA HIS A 454 -0.01 -23.83 -7.86
C HIS A 454 0.89 -25.01 -8.20
N ASN A 455 1.78 -24.86 -9.19
CA ASN A 455 2.73 -25.90 -9.57
C ASN A 455 4.15 -25.40 -9.25
N PRO A 456 4.83 -25.95 -8.23
CA PRO A 456 6.17 -25.50 -7.83
C PRO A 456 7.19 -25.53 -8.97
N GLY A 457 7.13 -26.54 -9.84
CA GLY A 457 8.02 -26.64 -11.01
C GLY A 457 7.77 -25.51 -12.01
N LEU A 458 6.52 -25.25 -12.37
CA LEU A 458 6.17 -24.17 -13.30
C LEU A 458 6.45 -22.78 -12.69
N LEU A 459 6.24 -22.60 -11.39
CA LEU A 459 6.61 -21.37 -10.69
C LEU A 459 8.12 -21.15 -10.71
N ALA A 460 8.91 -22.18 -10.38
CA ALA A 460 10.37 -22.13 -10.43
C ALA A 460 10.87 -21.81 -11.84
N ASP A 461 10.32 -22.48 -12.86
CA ASP A 461 10.67 -22.25 -14.26
C ASP A 461 10.31 -20.84 -14.71
N PHE A 462 9.15 -20.31 -14.31
CA PHE A 462 8.75 -18.93 -14.56
C PHE A 462 9.74 -17.95 -13.93
N VAL A 463 10.03 -18.08 -12.63
CA VAL A 463 10.95 -17.17 -11.93
C VAL A 463 12.37 -17.26 -12.52
N ARG A 464 12.88 -18.45 -12.79
CA ARG A 464 14.19 -18.65 -13.44
C ARG A 464 14.26 -18.00 -14.81
N THR A 465 13.20 -18.14 -15.62
CA THR A 465 13.13 -17.57 -16.97
C THR A 465 13.13 -16.05 -16.93
N THR A 466 12.30 -15.43 -16.07
CA THR A 466 12.29 -13.96 -15.93
C THR A 466 13.64 -13.42 -15.48
N ARG A 467 14.27 -14.09 -14.50
CA ARG A 467 15.62 -13.80 -14.01
C ARG A 467 16.67 -13.90 -15.12
N PHE A 468 16.62 -14.94 -15.94
CA PHE A 468 17.53 -15.11 -17.07
C PHE A 468 17.34 -14.00 -18.12
N ASN A 469 16.09 -13.75 -18.54
CA ASN A 469 15.78 -12.72 -19.54
C ASN A 469 16.23 -11.33 -19.10
N ALA A 470 16.04 -10.98 -17.83
CA ALA A 470 16.50 -9.70 -17.28
C ALA A 470 18.03 -9.50 -17.33
N SER A 471 18.81 -10.58 -17.39
CA SER A 471 20.27 -10.48 -17.52
C SER A 471 20.77 -10.31 -18.95
N GLN A 472 19.87 -10.39 -19.94
CA GLN A 472 20.18 -10.27 -21.37
C GLN A 472 19.86 -8.88 -21.95
N GLY A 473 19.06 -8.08 -21.23
CA GLY A 473 18.71 -6.70 -21.61
C GLY A 473 19.56 -5.69 -20.86
#